data_AF-C6WP66-F1
#
_entry.id   AF-C6WP66-F1
#
_cell.length_a   1.000
_cell.length_b   1.000
_cell.length_c   1.000
_cell.angle_alpha   90.00
_cell.angle_beta   90.00
_cell.angle_gamma   90.00
#
_symmetry.space_group_name_H-M   'P 1'
#
loop_
_entity.id
_entity.type
_entity.pdbx_description
1 polymer ?
#
loop_
_entity_poly.entity_id
_entity_poly.type
_entity_poly.pdbx_seq_one_letter_code
_entity_poly.pdbx_strand_id
1 'polypeptide(L)'
;MAGFEVDPAVLRGAADVAAQAAGVVRGLGLERVAELADALPGAESGGTARTLGPRWAGSADVWAGAVDSYATGLVAAADDYEGQDAEARLAVERSGER
;
A
#
# COMPACT_ATOMS: atom_id res chain seq x y z
N MET A 1 23.47 -23.66 4.19
CA MET A 1 22.71 -22.43 3.88
C MET A 1 21.56 -22.39 4.85
N ALA A 2 21.52 -21.40 5.74
CA ALA A 2 20.31 -21.14 6.51
C ALA A 2 19.27 -20.66 5.49
N GLY A 3 18.31 -21.52 5.14
CA GLY A 3 17.18 -21.11 4.32
C GLY A 3 16.46 -19.98 5.05
N PHE A 4 16.24 -18.87 4.37
CA PHE A 4 15.37 -17.83 4.90
C PHE A 4 13.97 -18.43 5.03
N GLU A 5 13.58 -18.80 6.25
CA GLU A 5 12.19 -19.13 6.58
C GLU A 5 11.43 -17.82 6.61
N VAL A 6 10.70 -17.54 5.53
CA VAL A 6 9.83 -16.36 5.46
C VAL A 6 8.49 -16.75 6.06
N ASP A 7 8.10 -16.06 7.12
CA ASP A 7 6.78 -16.24 7.75
C ASP A 7 5.71 -15.47 6.94
N PRO A 8 4.76 -16.17 6.28
CA PRO A 8 3.67 -15.54 5.52
C PRO A 8 2.81 -14.60 6.38
N ALA A 9 2.69 -14.84 7.69
CA ALA A 9 1.94 -13.97 8.59
C ALA A 9 2.60 -12.59 8.75
N VAL A 10 3.93 -12.52 8.74
CA VAL A 10 4.67 -11.25 8.80
C VAL A 10 4.45 -10.43 7.53
N LEU A 11 4.45 -11.09 6.36
CA LEU A 11 4.18 -10.43 5.08
C LEU A 11 2.76 -9.86 5.03
N ARG A 12 1.75 -10.63 5.47
CA ARG A 12 0.36 -10.17 5.53
C ARG A 12 0.18 -9.03 6.52
N GLY A 13 0.80 -9.10 7.70
CA GLY A 13 0.76 -8.00 8.66
C GLY A 13 1.38 -6.70 8.10
N ALA A 14 2.49 -6.81 7.35
CA ALA A 14 3.08 -5.66 6.67
C ALA A 14 2.18 -5.11 5.55
N ALA A 15 1.50 -5.98 4.80
CA ALA A 15 0.52 -5.58 3.79
C ALA A 15 -0.66 -4.80 4.40
N ASP A 16 -1.18 -5.25 5.54
CA ASP A 16 -2.28 -4.58 6.25
C ASP A 16 -1.87 -3.18 6.73
N VAL A 17 -0.65 -3.02 7.24
CA VAL A 17 -0.13 -1.70 7.65
C VAL A 17 0.01 -0.78 6.44
N ALA A 18 0.52 -1.29 5.32
CA ALA A 18 0.62 -0.53 4.07
C ALA A 18 -0.77 -0.07 3.58
N ALA A 19 -1.75 -0.97 3.51
CA ALA A 19 -3.11 -0.64 3.11
C ALA A 19 -3.76 0.42 4.02
N GLN A 20 -3.54 0.32 5.34
CA GLN A 20 -4.00 1.34 6.29
C GLN A 20 -3.37 2.71 6.02
N ALA A 21 -2.06 2.75 5.75
CA ALA A 21 -1.36 4.00 5.46
C ALA A 21 -1.91 4.66 4.18
N ALA A 22 -2.15 3.88 3.12
CA ALA A 22 -2.80 4.37 1.90
C ALA A 22 -4.21 4.92 2.17
N GLY A 23 -4.99 4.23 3.01
CA GLY A 23 -6.32 4.69 3.45
C GLY A 23 -6.28 6.03 4.20
N VAL A 24 -5.32 6.22 5.11
CA VAL A 24 -5.14 7.48 5.85
C VAL A 24 -4.88 8.65 4.89
N VAL A 25 -3.99 8.46 3.91
CA VAL A 25 -3.63 9.54 2.99
C VAL A 25 -4.79 9.93 2.08
N ARG A 26 -5.59 8.97 1.61
CA ARG A 26 -6.84 9.25 0.88
C ARG A 26 -7.85 10.01 1.73
N GLY A 27 -7.88 9.76 3.04
CA GLY A 27 -8.78 10.42 3.98
C GLY A 27 -8.44 11.88 4.31
N LEU A 28 -7.29 12.40 3.88
CA LEU A 28 -6.82 13.75 4.27
C LEU A 28 -7.67 14.90 3.69
N GLY A 29 -8.48 14.65 2.64
CA GLY A 29 -9.40 15.66 2.09
C GLY A 29 -8.69 16.91 1.56
N LEU A 30 -7.53 16.74 0.91
CA LEU A 30 -6.64 17.83 0.49
C LEU A 30 -7.27 18.80 -0.54
N GLU A 31 -8.36 18.40 -1.19
CA GLU A 31 -9.16 19.27 -2.04
C GLU A 31 -9.73 20.49 -1.29
N ARG A 32 -9.93 20.38 0.03
CA ARG A 32 -10.36 21.49 0.88
C ARG A 32 -9.38 22.67 0.87
N VAL A 33 -8.11 22.45 0.51
CA VAL A 33 -7.15 23.55 0.32
C VAL A 33 -7.53 24.41 -0.89
N ALA A 34 -8.17 23.84 -1.91
CA ALA A 34 -8.67 24.62 -3.04
C ALA A 34 -9.84 25.54 -2.63
N GLU A 35 -10.67 25.12 -1.66
CA GLU A 35 -11.75 25.95 -1.11
C GLU A 35 -11.23 27.23 -0.44
N LEU A 36 -9.96 27.23 0.02
CA LEU A 36 -9.30 28.43 0.55
C LEU A 36 -9.19 29.55 -0.49
N ALA A 37 -9.16 29.19 -1.79
CA ALA A 37 -9.15 30.15 -2.88
C ALA A 37 -10.45 30.95 -2.94
N ASP A 38 -11.57 30.33 -2.60
CA ASP A 38 -12.90 30.97 -2.62
C ASP A 38 -13.07 31.92 -1.42
N ALA A 39 -12.38 31.63 -0.31
CA ALA A 39 -12.32 32.51 0.86
C ALA A 39 -11.41 33.74 0.66
N LEU A 40 -10.53 33.73 -0.34
CA LEU A 40 -9.52 34.77 -0.58
C LEU A 40 -9.61 35.36 -2.01
N PRO A 41 -10.76 35.97 -2.39
CA PRO A 41 -10.96 36.48 -3.73
C PRO A 41 -9.97 37.62 -4.04
N GLY A 42 -9.28 37.51 -5.18
CA GLY A 42 -8.35 38.53 -5.67
C GLY A 42 -6.99 38.55 -4.97
N ALA A 43 -6.77 37.74 -3.94
CA ALA A 43 -5.46 37.58 -3.32
C ALA A 43 -4.59 36.61 -4.12
N GLU A 44 -3.30 36.91 -4.25
CA GLU A 44 -2.32 36.01 -4.87
C GLU A 44 -2.32 34.62 -4.20
N SER A 45 -2.46 34.60 -2.87
CA SER A 45 -2.59 33.37 -2.07
C SER A 45 -3.81 32.53 -2.45
N GLY A 46 -4.91 33.14 -2.88
CA GLY A 46 -6.08 32.42 -3.41
C GLY A 46 -5.76 31.73 -4.75
N GLY A 47 -4.99 32.38 -5.62
CA GLY A 47 -4.48 31.76 -6.85
C GLY A 47 -3.57 30.57 -6.57
N THR A 48 -2.68 30.69 -5.58
CA THR A 48 -1.84 29.57 -5.12
C THR A 48 -2.68 28.41 -4.58
N ALA A 49 -3.64 28.69 -3.71
CA ALA A 49 -4.52 27.68 -3.10
C ALA A 49 -5.27 26.84 -4.15
N ARG A 50 -5.78 27.49 -5.21
CA ARG A 50 -6.46 26.84 -6.34
C ARG A 50 -5.58 25.85 -7.10
N THR A 51 -4.27 26.06 -7.09
CA THR A 51 -3.29 25.16 -7.73
C THR A 51 -2.79 24.09 -6.77
N LEU A 52 -2.59 24.46 -5.50
CA LEU A 52 -1.96 23.62 -4.48
C LEU A 52 -2.84 22.43 -4.10
N GLY A 53 -4.14 22.66 -3.88
CA GLY A 53 -5.10 21.62 -3.47
C GLY A 53 -5.12 20.43 -4.43
N PRO A 54 -5.39 20.63 -5.74
CA PRO A 54 -5.39 19.54 -6.73
C PRO A 54 -4.03 18.85 -6.86
N ARG A 55 -2.93 19.61 -6.77
CA ARG A 55 -1.58 19.04 -6.87
C ARG A 55 -1.26 18.14 -5.68
N TRP A 56 -1.66 18.54 -4.48
CA TRP A 56 -1.51 17.74 -3.27
C TRP A 56 -2.40 16.49 -3.30
N ALA A 57 -3.66 16.63 -3.71
CA ALA A 57 -4.56 15.49 -3.92
C ALA A 57 -3.97 14.47 -4.90
N GLY A 58 -3.50 14.92 -6.07
CA GLY A 58 -2.85 14.03 -7.03
C GLY A 58 -1.57 13.36 -6.50
N SER A 59 -0.78 14.08 -5.69
CA SER A 59 0.43 13.50 -5.07
C SER A 59 0.07 12.45 -4.02
N ALA A 60 -0.98 12.70 -3.23
CA ALA A 60 -1.52 11.76 -2.26
C ALA A 60 -2.05 10.49 -2.93
N ASP A 61 -2.76 10.62 -4.05
CA ASP A 61 -3.27 9.46 -4.81
C ASP A 61 -2.14 8.59 -5.37
N VAL A 62 -1.10 9.21 -5.95
CA VAL A 62 0.08 8.49 -6.44
C VAL A 62 0.77 7.73 -5.32
N TRP A 63 0.97 8.37 -4.16
CA TRP A 63 1.58 7.73 -3.01
C TRP A 63 0.74 6.58 -2.48
N ALA A 64 -0.57 6.79 -2.31
CA ALA A 64 -1.49 5.76 -1.83
C ALA A 64 -1.54 4.56 -2.80
N GLY A 65 -1.55 4.80 -4.11
CA GLY A 65 -1.50 3.75 -5.12
C GLY A 65 -0.20 2.95 -5.10
N ALA A 66 0.95 3.60 -4.87
CA ALA A 66 2.23 2.91 -4.74
C ALA A 66 2.27 2.00 -3.50
N VAL A 67 1.72 2.49 -2.37
CA VAL A 67 1.65 1.73 -1.12
C VAL A 67 0.69 0.53 -1.24
N ASP A 68 -0.46 0.68 -1.90
CA ASP A 68 -1.37 -0.45 -2.20
C ASP A 68 -0.72 -1.49 -3.11
N SER A 69 0.06 -1.04 -4.10
CA SER A 69 0.80 -1.95 -4.98
C SER A 69 1.83 -2.75 -4.20
N TYR A 70 2.51 -2.10 -3.25
CA TYR A 70 3.44 -2.77 -2.34
C TYR A 70 2.71 -3.78 -1.43
N ALA A 71 1.58 -3.41 -0.84
CA ALA A 71 0.75 -4.30 -0.03
C ALA A 71 0.31 -5.54 -0.83
N THR A 72 -0.14 -5.34 -2.07
CA THR A 72 -0.51 -6.43 -2.99
C THR A 72 0.66 -7.37 -3.26
N GLY A 73 1.86 -6.83 -3.48
CA GLY A 73 3.08 -7.62 -3.67
C GLY A 73 3.46 -8.46 -2.45
N LEU A 74 3.24 -7.95 -1.25
CA LEU A 74 3.48 -8.68 0.00
C LEU A 74 2.49 -9.84 0.18
N VAL A 75 1.21 -9.64 -0.14
CA VAL A 75 0.20 -10.71 -0.10
C VAL A 75 0.54 -11.80 -1.11
N ALA A 76 0.86 -11.42 -2.35
CA ALA A 76 1.24 -12.38 -3.38
C ALA A 76 2.47 -13.21 -2.96
N ALA A 77 3.49 -12.57 -2.37
CA ALA A 77 4.65 -13.29 -1.86
C ALA A 77 4.28 -14.25 -0.71
N ALA A 78 3.37 -13.86 0.18
CA ALA A 78 2.90 -14.73 1.26
C ALA A 78 2.20 -15.98 0.71
N ASP A 79 1.35 -15.82 -0.29
CA ASP A 79 0.64 -16.93 -0.94
C ASP A 79 1.60 -17.86 -1.70
N ASP A 80 2.63 -17.30 -2.36
CA ASP A 80 3.68 -18.08 -3.02
C ASP A 80 4.48 -18.93 -2.02
N TYR A 81 4.88 -18.35 -0.87
CA TYR A 81 5.59 -19.10 0.17
C TYR A 81 4.75 -20.23 0.75
N GLU A 82 3.47 -19.99 1.05
CA GLU A 82 2.57 -21.04 1.54
C GLU A 82 2.36 -22.16 0.52
N GLY A 83 2.25 -21.81 -0.76
CA GLY A 83 2.16 -22.79 -1.85
C GLY A 83 3.40 -23.68 -1.93
N GLN A 84 4.60 -23.08 -1.89
CA GLN A 84 5.87 -23.82 -1.91
C GLN A 84 6.01 -24.75 -0.69
N ASP A 85 5.64 -24.27 0.50
CA ASP A 85 5.67 -25.07 1.72
C ASP A 85 4.71 -26.26 1.66
N ALA A 86 3.50 -26.06 1.12
CA ALA A 86 2.53 -27.13 0.93
C ALA A 86 3.02 -28.18 -0.08
N GLU A 87 3.59 -27.75 -1.21
CA GLU A 87 4.16 -28.64 -2.21
C GLU A 87 5.33 -29.46 -1.65
N ALA A 88 6.22 -28.82 -0.87
CA ALA A 88 7.33 -29.49 -0.21
C ALA A 88 6.85 -30.56 0.78
N ARG A 89 5.84 -30.25 1.60
CA ARG A 89 5.23 -31.24 2.53
C ARG A 89 4.66 -32.44 1.78
N LEU A 90 3.90 -32.21 0.71
CA LEU A 90 3.34 -33.28 -0.12
C LEU A 90 4.43 -34.12 -0.81
N ALA A 91 5.56 -33.52 -1.18
CA ALA A 91 6.68 -34.26 -1.77
C ALA A 91 7.39 -35.16 -0.73
N VAL A 92 7.52 -34.69 0.51
CA VAL A 92 8.05 -35.49 1.61
C VAL A 92 7.12 -36.67 1.91
N GLU A 93 5.81 -36.45 2.01
CA GLU A 93 4.83 -37.52 2.21
C GLU A 93 4.88 -38.58 1.08
N ARG A 94 4.97 -38.13 -0.18
CA ARG A 94 5.09 -39.03 -1.35
C ARG A 94 6.41 -39.82 -1.40
N SER A 95 7.47 -39.30 -0.79
CA SER A 95 8.78 -39.96 -0.76
C SER A 95 9.00 -40.82 0.49
N GLY A 96 8.13 -40.70 1.50
CA GLY A 96 8.16 -41.46 2.75
C GLY A 96 7.47 -42.83 2.74
N GLU A 97 6.80 -43.23 1.64
CA GLU A 97 6.29 -44.59 1.45
C GLU A 97 7.23 -45.45 0.58
N ARG A 98 8.41 -45.83 1.11
CA ARG A 98 9.12 -47.09 0.78
C ARG A 98 10.03 -47.53 1.91
#